data_AF-A0A8B7Z152-F1
#
_entry.id   AF-A0A8B7Z152-F1
#
_cell.length_a   1.000
_cell.length_b   1.000
_cell.length_c   1.000
_cell.angle_alpha   90.00
_cell.angle_beta   90.00
_cell.angle_gamma   90.00
#
_symmetry.space_group_name_H-M   'P 1'
#
loop_
_entity.id
_entity.type
_entity.pdbx_description
1 polymer ?
#
loop_
_entity_poly.entity_id
_entity_poly.type
_entity_poly.pdbx_seq_one_letter_code
_entity_poly.pdbx_strand_id
1 'polypeptide(L)'
;MIGAIRTLTKRMFSPKYLLLTNTVSSGVLLSLGDVLQQVNERRIAKKKLLLKVSASGSMDHIGQVDGQETLPTFNWIRTGRMLTIGIFLGPLNHYWYLALDKFLPGVKGRTVAKKILLDELIASPVMTSTFFVGMGLLEGKTLADSIDVLKKKFLTVYMPCSAKQHRWQ
;
A
#
# COMPACT_ATOMS: atom_id res chain seq x y z
N MET A 1 -33.94 -0.15 9.80
CA MET A 1 -32.54 0.09 9.37
C MET A 1 -31.59 -1.06 9.72
N ILE A 2 -31.52 -1.49 10.99
CA ILE A 2 -30.61 -2.56 11.45
C ILE A 2 -30.85 -3.91 10.75
N GLY A 3 -32.12 -4.28 10.51
CA GLY A 3 -32.47 -5.52 9.79
C GLY A 3 -32.02 -5.55 8.33
N ALA A 4 -32.15 -4.42 7.62
CA ALA A 4 -31.70 -4.29 6.24
C ALA A 4 -30.17 -4.43 6.12
N ILE A 5 -29.43 -3.81 7.05
CA ILE A 5 -27.98 -3.94 7.15
C ILE A 5 -27.59 -5.40 7.39
N ARG A 6 -28.26 -6.10 8.31
CA ARG A 6 -27.97 -7.50 8.63
C ARG A 6 -28.23 -8.45 7.44
N THR A 7 -29.27 -8.19 6.66
CA THR A 7 -29.58 -8.95 5.43
C THR A 7 -28.55 -8.69 4.33
N LEU A 8 -28.15 -7.42 4.15
CA LEU A 8 -27.11 -7.05 3.18
C LEU A 8 -25.75 -7.66 3.54
N THR A 9 -25.35 -7.62 4.82
CA THR A 9 -24.12 -8.25 5.31
C THR A 9 -24.13 -9.75 5.02
N LYS A 10 -25.21 -10.47 5.36
CA LYS A 10 -25.32 -11.91 5.04
C LYS A 10 -25.21 -12.21 3.55
N ARG A 11 -25.71 -11.31 2.68
CA ARG A 11 -25.66 -11.46 1.23
C ARG A 11 -24.24 -11.19 0.70
N MET A 12 -23.57 -10.14 1.17
CA MET A 12 -22.21 -9.77 0.78
C MET A 12 -21.14 -10.79 1.23
N PHE A 13 -21.31 -11.40 2.40
CA PHE A 13 -20.42 -12.43 2.95
C PHE A 13 -20.88 -13.86 2.64
N SER A 14 -21.79 -14.04 1.68
CA SER A 14 -22.16 -15.35 1.16
C SER A 14 -21.03 -15.91 0.28
N PRO A 15 -20.79 -17.23 0.23
CA PRO A 15 -19.69 -17.83 -0.54
C PRO A 15 -19.64 -17.41 -2.01
N LYS A 16 -20.80 -17.11 -2.62
CA LYS A 16 -20.90 -16.66 -4.01
C LYS A 16 -20.41 -15.23 -4.25
N TYR A 17 -20.52 -14.35 -3.25
CA TYR A 17 -20.17 -12.93 -3.37
C TYR A 17 -18.88 -12.58 -2.62
N LEU A 18 -18.35 -13.49 -1.80
CA LEU A 18 -17.18 -13.26 -0.96
C LEU A 18 -15.91 -12.91 -1.77
N LEU A 19 -15.72 -13.55 -2.92
CA LEU A 19 -14.61 -13.21 -3.81
C LEU A 19 -14.75 -11.78 -4.36
N LEU A 20 -15.95 -11.42 -4.81
CA LEU A 20 -16.24 -10.11 -5.38
C LEU A 20 -16.06 -9.01 -4.32
N THR A 21 -16.61 -9.21 -3.13
CA THR A 21 -16.51 -8.23 -2.04
C THR A 21 -15.08 -8.09 -1.54
N ASN A 22 -14.30 -9.17 -1.43
CA ASN A 22 -12.87 -9.11 -1.12
C ASN A 22 -12.08 -8.35 -2.19
N THR A 23 -12.40 -8.57 -3.46
CA THR A 23 -11.71 -7.94 -4.60
C THR A 23 -11.98 -6.44 -4.66
N VAL A 24 -13.25 -6.07 -4.61
CA VAL A 24 -13.68 -4.67 -4.65
C VAL A 24 -13.19 -3.92 -3.41
N SER A 25 -13.34 -4.51 -2.22
CA SER A 25 -12.85 -3.87 -0.98
C SER A 25 -11.33 -3.67 -0.99
N SER A 26 -10.55 -4.64 -1.47
CA SER A 26 -9.09 -4.51 -1.58
C SER A 26 -8.67 -3.38 -2.53
N GLY A 27 -9.31 -3.29 -3.71
CA GLY A 27 -9.08 -2.20 -4.66
C GLY A 27 -9.40 -0.83 -4.07
N VAL A 28 -10.56 -0.70 -3.43
CA VAL A 28 -10.99 0.56 -2.80
C VAL A 28 -10.06 0.95 -1.65
N LEU A 29 -9.66 0.00 -0.80
CA LEU A 29 -8.78 0.26 0.34
C LEU A 29 -7.40 0.76 -0.09
N LEU A 30 -6.77 0.12 -1.08
CA LEU A 30 -5.46 0.58 -1.58
C LEU A 30 -5.57 1.94 -2.25
N SER A 31 -6.62 2.18 -3.04
CA SER A 31 -6.86 3.48 -3.67
C SER A 31 -7.07 4.58 -2.63
N LEU A 32 -7.88 4.33 -1.61
CA LEU A 32 -8.13 5.27 -0.53
C LEU A 32 -6.85 5.55 0.28
N GLY A 33 -6.10 4.49 0.61
CA GLY A 33 -4.79 4.61 1.26
C GLY A 33 -3.83 5.48 0.45
N ASP A 34 -3.83 5.32 -0.87
CA ASP A 34 -3.04 6.14 -1.78
C ASP A 34 -3.46 7.61 -1.77
N VAL A 35 -4.76 7.90 -1.81
CA VAL A 35 -5.29 9.27 -1.69
C VAL A 35 -4.85 9.92 -0.39
N LEU A 36 -4.99 9.20 0.74
CA LEU A 36 -4.58 9.70 2.05
C LEU A 36 -3.07 9.95 2.10
N GLN A 37 -2.27 9.08 1.49
CA GLN A 37 -0.82 9.24 1.37
C GLN A 37 -0.47 10.50 0.58
N GLN A 38 -1.10 10.73 -0.57
CA GLN A 38 -0.89 11.95 -1.39
C GLN A 38 -1.30 13.22 -0.64
N VAL A 39 -2.41 13.16 0.12
CA VAL A 39 -2.85 14.27 0.98
C VAL A 39 -1.82 14.55 2.08
N ASN A 40 -1.22 13.52 2.67
CA ASN A 40 -0.17 13.70 3.66
C ASN A 40 1.10 14.32 3.07
N GLU A 41 1.56 13.83 1.91
CA GLU A 41 2.73 14.37 1.19
C GLU A 41 2.54 15.86 0.87
N ARG A 42 1.34 16.26 0.42
CA ARG A 42 0.97 17.66 0.20
C ARG A 42 1.00 18.49 1.47
N ARG A 43 0.47 17.96 2.58
CA ARG A 43 0.48 18.66 3.88
C ARG A 43 1.90 18.90 4.37
N ILE A 44 2.77 17.90 4.24
CA ILE A 44 4.19 17.98 4.62
C ILE A 44 4.92 18.98 3.71
N ALA A 45 4.73 18.90 2.39
CA ALA A 45 5.33 19.84 1.44
C ALA A 45 4.91 21.29 1.72
N LYS A 46 3.60 21.52 1.94
CA LYS A 46 3.07 22.85 2.28
C LYS A 46 3.68 23.40 3.57
N LYS A 47 3.81 22.58 4.62
CA LYS A 47 4.47 23.00 5.86
C LYS A 47 5.93 23.41 5.64
N LYS A 48 6.69 22.63 4.85
CA LYS A 48 8.09 22.97 4.52
C LYS A 48 8.19 24.31 3.78
N LEU A 49 7.27 24.56 2.83
CA LEU A 49 7.22 25.84 2.11
C LEU A 49 6.91 27.02 3.02
N LEU A 50 5.87 26.89 3.85
CA LEU A 50 5.49 27.94 4.80
C LEU A 50 6.62 28.24 5.80
N LEU A 51 7.33 27.20 6.26
CA LEU A 51 8.50 27.36 7.13
C LEU A 51 9.65 28.07 6.41
N LYS A 52 9.96 27.71 5.16
CA LYS A 52 10.98 28.41 4.35
C LYS A 52 10.64 29.89 4.17
N VAL A 53 9.39 30.20 3.79
CA VAL A 53 8.89 31.57 3.61
C VAL A 53 8.93 32.36 4.92
N SER A 54 8.58 31.73 6.05
CA SER A 54 8.63 32.37 7.36
C SER A 54 10.06 32.58 7.87
N ALA A 55 10.99 31.69 7.52
CA ALA A 55 12.40 31.81 7.89
C ALA A 55 13.16 32.82 7.03
N SER A 56 12.72 33.07 5.79
CA SER A 56 13.33 34.06 4.90
C SER A 56 13.00 35.51 5.26
N GLY A 57 12.08 35.77 6.20
CA GLY A 57 11.99 37.03 6.96
C GLY A 57 11.77 38.36 6.21
N SER A 58 11.64 38.41 4.89
CA SER A 58 11.53 39.66 4.13
C SER A 58 10.38 39.63 3.11
N MET A 59 9.55 40.66 3.12
CA MET A 59 8.49 40.97 2.14
C MET A 59 8.93 42.16 1.29
N ASP A 60 10.15 42.10 0.77
CA ASP A 60 10.81 43.19 0.07
C ASP A 60 11.90 42.62 -0.82
N HIS A 61 11.46 41.83 -1.81
CA HIS A 61 11.99 41.78 -3.17
C HIS A 61 11.02 40.90 -3.99
N ILE A 62 9.96 41.52 -4.52
CA ILE A 62 9.18 40.95 -5.62
C ILE A 62 10.06 41.07 -6.87
N GLY A 63 10.98 40.12 -7.02
CA GLY A 63 11.93 40.10 -8.12
C GLY A 63 12.96 39.03 -7.85
N GLN A 64 12.70 37.83 -8.39
CA GLN A 64 13.58 36.67 -8.40
C GLN A 64 13.53 35.76 -7.15
N VAL A 65 12.39 35.10 -6.95
CA VAL A 65 12.38 33.76 -6.34
C VAL A 65 12.48 32.76 -7.49
N ASP A 66 13.71 32.54 -7.95
CA ASP A 66 14.02 31.42 -8.85
C ASP A 66 13.74 30.11 -8.08
N GLY A 67 12.88 29.26 -8.64
CA GLY A 67 12.54 27.96 -8.07
C GLY A 67 11.18 27.92 -7.36
N GLN A 68 10.10 28.09 -8.12
CA GLN A 68 8.74 27.82 -7.67
C GLN A 68 8.61 26.34 -7.21
N GLU A 69 8.83 26.04 -5.93
CA GLU A 69 8.46 24.76 -5.33
C GLU A 69 6.92 24.68 -5.31
N THR A 70 6.31 24.34 -6.44
CA THR A 70 4.88 24.08 -6.54
C THR A 70 4.51 22.89 -5.67
N LEU A 71 3.39 23.00 -4.94
CA LEU A 71 2.85 21.87 -4.19
C LEU A 71 2.67 20.65 -5.12
N PRO A 72 2.99 19.43 -4.64
CA PRO A 72 2.87 18.23 -5.48
C PRO A 72 1.43 18.09 -5.99
N THR A 73 1.28 17.94 -7.31
CA THR A 73 -0.03 17.72 -7.96
C THR A 73 -0.57 16.34 -7.60
N PHE A 74 -1.89 16.17 -7.70
CA PHE A 74 -2.53 14.91 -7.33
C PHE A 74 -2.39 13.95 -8.49
N ASN A 75 -1.78 12.80 -8.26
CA ASN A 75 -1.51 11.80 -9.26
C ASN A 75 -2.62 10.73 -9.26
N TRP A 76 -3.65 10.97 -10.07
CA TRP A 76 -4.75 10.03 -10.25
C TRP A 76 -4.33 8.74 -10.96
N ILE A 77 -3.31 8.79 -11.81
CA ILE A 77 -2.76 7.59 -12.48
C ILE A 77 -2.18 6.65 -11.43
N ARG A 78 -1.44 7.17 -10.45
CA ARG A 78 -0.92 6.40 -9.32
C ARG A 78 -2.05 5.76 -8.53
N THR A 79 -3.11 6.50 -8.21
CA THR A 79 -4.29 5.94 -7.52
C THR A 79 -4.97 4.86 -8.36
N GLY A 80 -5.07 5.05 -9.67
CA GLY A 80 -5.62 4.03 -10.59
C GLY A 80 -4.78 2.74 -10.62
N ARG A 81 -3.44 2.86 -10.59
CA ARG A 81 -2.55 1.68 -10.48
C ARG A 81 -2.77 0.93 -9.16
N MET A 82 -2.94 1.66 -8.06
CA MET A 82 -3.23 1.08 -6.74
C MET A 82 -4.59 0.36 -6.71
N LEU A 83 -5.59 0.90 -7.41
CA LEU A 83 -6.88 0.23 -7.62
C LEU A 83 -6.70 -1.10 -8.36
N THR A 84 -6.00 -1.08 -9.50
CA THR A 84 -5.75 -2.26 -10.31
C THR A 84 -5.06 -3.35 -9.50
N ILE A 85 -4.01 -3.00 -8.75
CA ILE A 85 -3.29 -3.97 -7.92
C ILE A 85 -4.17 -4.52 -6.80
N GLY A 86 -4.99 -3.69 -6.16
CA GLY A 86 -5.91 -4.17 -5.11
C GLY A 86 -6.96 -5.15 -5.66
N ILE A 87 -7.41 -4.94 -6.89
CA ILE A 87 -8.29 -5.89 -7.59
C ILE A 87 -7.56 -7.20 -7.89
N PHE A 88 -6.26 -7.19 -8.22
CA PHE A 88 -5.49 -8.42 -8.43
C PHE A 88 -5.14 -9.16 -7.13
N LEU A 89 -4.83 -8.43 -6.06
CA LEU A 89 -4.50 -9.02 -4.75
C LEU A 89 -5.72 -9.61 -4.04
N GLY A 90 -6.92 -9.10 -4.29
CA GLY A 90 -8.15 -9.59 -3.68
C GLY A 90 -8.41 -11.09 -3.89
N PRO A 91 -8.42 -11.60 -5.14
CA PRO A 91 -8.53 -13.03 -5.43
C PRO A 91 -7.39 -13.85 -4.83
N LEU A 92 -6.14 -13.37 -4.92
CA LEU A 92 -4.99 -14.06 -4.33
C LEU A 92 -5.18 -14.25 -2.82
N ASN A 93 -5.61 -13.21 -2.12
CA ASN A 93 -5.87 -13.26 -0.69
C ASN A 93 -7.06 -14.17 -0.35
N HIS A 94 -8.11 -14.13 -1.16
CA HIS A 94 -9.27 -15.01 -1.01
C HIS A 94 -8.89 -16.49 -1.11
N TYR A 95 -8.13 -16.88 -2.14
CA TYR A 95 -7.70 -18.26 -2.31
C TYR A 95 -6.66 -18.69 -1.26
N TRP A 96 -5.80 -17.77 -0.80
CA TRP A 96 -4.88 -18.04 0.30
C TRP A 96 -5.62 -18.44 1.57
N TYR A 97 -6.65 -17.68 1.98
CA TYR A 97 -7.43 -18.02 3.16
C TYR A 97 -8.24 -19.31 3.00
N LEU A 98 -8.78 -19.59 1.81
CA LEU A 98 -9.44 -20.88 1.54
C LEU A 98 -8.45 -22.06 1.69
N ALA A 99 -7.22 -21.90 1.20
CA ALA A 99 -6.18 -22.90 1.38
C ALA A 99 -5.78 -23.05 2.85
N LEU A 100 -5.58 -21.93 3.56
CA LEU A 100 -5.21 -21.89 4.98
C LEU A 100 -6.25 -22.60 5.86
N ASP A 101 -7.54 -22.40 5.58
CA ASP A 101 -8.62 -23.08 6.29
C ASP A 101 -8.71 -24.58 5.98
N LYS A 102 -8.29 -24.99 4.79
CA LYS A 102 -8.18 -26.42 4.42
C LYS A 102 -6.99 -27.10 5.11
N PHE A 103 -5.85 -26.41 5.20
CA PHE A 103 -4.62 -26.96 5.81
C PHE A 103 -4.65 -26.95 7.35
N LEU A 104 -5.28 -25.95 7.95
CA LEU A 104 -5.36 -25.78 9.40
C LEU A 104 -6.81 -25.59 9.85
N PRO A 105 -7.64 -26.66 9.78
CA PRO A 105 -9.01 -26.58 10.25
C PRO A 105 -9.05 -26.40 11.78
N GLY A 106 -9.88 -25.46 12.25
CA GLY A 106 -10.14 -25.24 13.66
C GLY A 106 -9.68 -23.89 14.21
N VAL A 107 -10.31 -23.50 15.31
CA VAL A 107 -10.19 -22.17 15.95
C VAL A 107 -9.43 -22.20 17.28
N LYS A 108 -8.77 -23.31 17.60
CA LYS A 108 -7.98 -23.44 18.84
C LYS A 108 -6.79 -22.48 18.79
N GLY A 109 -6.44 -21.85 19.93
CA GLY A 109 -5.39 -20.82 19.99
C GLY A 109 -4.04 -21.23 19.37
N ARG A 110 -3.61 -22.49 19.55
CA ARG A 110 -2.39 -23.02 18.91
C ARG A 110 -2.49 -23.11 17.39
N THR A 111 -3.68 -23.42 16.85
CA THR A 111 -3.94 -23.43 15.41
C THR A 111 -3.96 -22.00 14.86
N VAL A 112 -4.58 -21.07 15.57
CA VAL A 112 -4.58 -19.64 15.21
C VAL A 112 -3.17 -19.07 15.21
N ALA A 113 -2.34 -19.37 16.21
CA ALA A 113 -0.95 -18.94 16.25
C ALA A 113 -0.14 -19.47 15.05
N LYS A 114 -0.34 -20.73 14.67
CA LYS A 114 0.29 -21.30 13.47
C LYS A 114 -0.17 -20.62 12.18
N LYS A 115 -1.45 -20.25 12.07
CA LYS A 115 -1.99 -19.50 10.93
C LYS A 115 -1.31 -18.14 10.80
N ILE A 116 -1.22 -17.39 11.90
CA ILE A 116 -0.56 -16.07 11.92
C ILE A 116 0.91 -16.20 11.50
N LEU A 117 1.64 -17.20 12.02
CA LEU A 117 3.03 -17.44 11.62
C LEU A 117 3.15 -17.75 10.13
N LEU A 118 2.23 -18.54 9.56
CA LEU A 118 2.23 -18.85 8.13
C LEU A 118 1.89 -17.63 7.27
N ASP A 119 0.96 -16.79 7.74
CA ASP A 119 0.58 -15.55 7.07
C ASP A 119 1.76 -14.57 7.02
N GLU A 120 2.50 -14.40 8.12
CA GLU A 120 3.66 -13.51 8.15
C GLU A 120 4.87 -14.07 7.38
N LEU A 121 5.11 -15.38 7.42
CA LEU A 121 6.29 -15.99 6.80
C LEU A 121 6.12 -16.29 5.31
N ILE A 122 4.90 -16.57 4.85
CA ILE A 122 4.64 -17.00 3.47
C ILE A 122 3.74 -16.00 2.75
N ALA A 123 2.56 -15.71 3.31
CA ALA A 123 1.59 -14.87 2.62
C ALA A 123 2.14 -13.46 2.42
N SER A 124 2.70 -12.85 3.47
CA SER A 124 3.22 -11.49 3.42
C SER A 124 4.33 -11.31 2.36
N PRO A 125 5.38 -12.16 2.27
CA PRO A 125 6.35 -12.11 1.18
C PRO A 125 5.75 -12.29 -0.21
N VAL A 126 4.80 -13.22 -0.39
CA VAL A 126 4.18 -13.50 -1.68
C VAL A 126 3.31 -12.32 -2.14
N MET A 127 2.49 -11.76 -1.25
CA MET A 127 1.64 -10.60 -1.53
C MET A 127 2.49 -9.36 -1.80
N THR A 128 3.56 -9.14 -1.02
CA THR A 128 4.49 -8.02 -1.20
C THR A 128 5.23 -8.11 -2.54
N SER A 129 5.68 -9.31 -2.92
CA SER A 129 6.32 -9.55 -4.21
C SER A 129 5.37 -9.25 -5.36
N THR A 130 4.12 -9.73 -5.26
CA THR A 130 3.06 -9.46 -6.23
C THR A 130 2.79 -7.96 -6.36
N PHE A 131 2.72 -7.25 -5.24
CA PHE A 131 2.52 -5.80 -5.24
C PHE A 131 3.65 -5.06 -5.96
N PHE A 132 4.91 -5.32 -5.61
CA PHE A 132 6.04 -4.59 -6.21
C PHE A 132 6.27 -4.94 -7.67
N VAL A 133 6.13 -6.22 -8.04
CA VAL A 133 6.20 -6.64 -9.44
C VAL A 133 5.05 -6.04 -10.24
N GLY A 134 3.83 -6.09 -9.72
CA GLY A 134 2.65 -5.47 -10.36
C GLY A 134 2.80 -3.96 -10.53
N MET A 135 3.29 -3.26 -9.51
CA MET A 135 3.60 -1.83 -9.60
C MET A 135 4.64 -1.54 -10.68
N GLY A 136 5.74 -2.29 -10.70
CA GLY A 136 6.81 -2.10 -11.69
C GLY A 136 6.31 -2.29 -13.12
N LEU A 137 5.51 -3.33 -13.35
CA LEU A 137 4.87 -3.57 -14.65
C LEU A 137 3.92 -2.42 -15.06
N LEU A 138 3.09 -1.92 -14.14
CA LEU A 138 2.17 -0.81 -14.40
C LEU A 138 2.89 0.54 -14.60
N GLU A 139 4.11 0.67 -14.10
CA GLU A 139 5.02 1.78 -14.36
C GLU A 139 5.79 1.63 -15.69
N GLY A 140 5.67 0.49 -16.38
CA GLY A 140 6.35 0.20 -17.64
C GLY A 140 7.79 -0.31 -17.47
N LYS A 141 8.17 -0.73 -16.25
CA LYS A 141 9.50 -1.30 -15.96
C LYS A 141 9.53 -2.79 -16.32
N THR A 142 10.73 -3.31 -16.56
CA THR A 142 10.89 -4.74 -16.82
C THR A 142 10.69 -5.56 -15.54
N LEU A 143 10.36 -6.85 -15.71
CA LEU A 143 10.25 -7.80 -14.59
C LEU A 143 11.57 -7.94 -13.83
N ALA A 144 12.69 -7.93 -14.55
CA ALA A 144 14.03 -8.04 -13.97
C ALA A 144 14.31 -6.86 -13.02
N ASP A 145 13.99 -5.63 -13.45
CA ASP A 145 14.15 -4.43 -12.62
C ASP A 145 13.26 -4.47 -11.38
N SER A 146 12.03 -4.95 -11.54
CA SER A 146 11.06 -5.05 -10.45
C SER A 146 11.49 -6.08 -9.39
N ILE A 147 12.05 -7.21 -9.83
CA ILE A 147 12.61 -8.25 -8.95
C ILE A 147 13.88 -7.74 -8.25
N ASP A 148 14.73 -6.97 -8.93
CA ASP A 148 15.92 -6.38 -8.31
C ASP A 148 15.56 -5.35 -7.23
N VAL A 149 14.55 -4.50 -7.50
CA VAL A 149 13.98 -3.58 -6.50
C VAL A 149 13.40 -4.34 -5.32
N LEU A 150 12.67 -5.43 -5.57
CA LEU A 150 12.13 -6.29 -4.52
C LEU A 150 13.26 -6.87 -3.67
N LYS A 151 14.29 -7.46 -4.28
CA LYS A 151 15.46 -8.03 -3.56
C LYS A 151 16.16 -6.96 -2.72
N LYS A 152 16.41 -5.77 -3.27
CA LYS A 152 17.01 -4.65 -2.54
C LYS A 152 16.16 -4.22 -1.35
N LYS A 153 14.84 -4.10 -1.52
CA LYS A 153 13.92 -3.72 -0.44
C LYS A 153 13.77 -4.82 0.62
N PHE A 154 13.64 -6.08 0.21
CA PHE A 154 13.62 -7.22 1.12
C PHE A 154 14.90 -7.28 1.95
N LEU A 155 16.07 -7.20 1.32
CA LEU A 155 17.35 -7.20 2.02
C LEU A 155 17.51 -5.98 2.93
N THR A 156 16.99 -4.81 2.56
CA THR A 156 17.01 -3.61 3.43
C THR A 156 16.16 -3.79 4.70
N VAL A 157 15.02 -4.48 4.60
CA VAL A 157 14.12 -4.73 5.73
C VAL A 157 14.66 -5.84 6.64
N TYR A 158 15.23 -6.90 6.07
CA TYR A 158 15.71 -8.06 6.83
C TYR A 158 17.19 -8.04 7.19
N MET A 159 18.00 -7.16 6.59
CA MET A 159 19.36 -6.84 7.01
C MET A 159 19.49 -5.34 7.35
N PRO A 160 19.14 -4.94 8.58
CA PRO A 160 19.24 -3.54 9.02
C PRO A 160 20.69 -2.99 9.06
N CYS A 161 21.70 -3.86 8.95
CA CYS A 161 23.05 -3.56 9.41
C CYS A 161 23.95 -2.79 8.42
N SER A 162 23.62 -2.64 7.12
CA SER A 162 24.58 -2.02 6.18
C SER A 162 24.21 -0.63 5.63
N ALA A 163 22.99 -0.13 5.84
CA ALA A 163 22.51 1.07 5.13
C ALA A 163 22.35 2.35 5.97
N LYS A 164 22.78 2.35 7.26
CA LYS A 164 22.67 3.52 8.14
C LYS A 164 23.94 4.36 8.30
N GLN A 165 24.98 4.15 7.49
CA GLN A 165 26.28 4.82 7.69
C GLN A 165 26.45 6.17 6.93
N HIS A 166 25.55 6.56 6.03
CA HIS A 166 25.77 7.75 5.16
C HIS A 166 24.73 8.89 5.26
N ARG A 167 24.00 9.01 6.37
CA ARG A 167 23.01 10.11 6.55
C ARG A 167 23.27 11.01 7.78
N TRP A 168 24.51 11.05 8.26
CA TRP A 168 24.98 11.95 9.31
C TRP A 168 26.46 12.33 9.10
N GLN A 169 26.80 12.79 7.89
CA GLN A 169 27.97 13.65 7.65
C GLN A 169 27.53 14.80 6.75
#